data_AF-A0A6J8C0Q6-F1
#
_entry.id   AF-A0A6J8C0Q6-F1
#
_cell.length_a   1.000
_cell.length_b   1.000
_cell.length_c   1.000
_cell.angle_alpha   90.00
_cell.angle_beta   90.00
_cell.angle_gamma   90.00
#
_symmetry.space_group_name_H-M   'P 1'
#
loop_
_entity.id
_entity.type
_entity.pdbx_description
1 polymer ?
#
loop_
_entity_poly.entity_id
_entity_poly.type
_entity_poly.pdbx_seq_one_letter_code
_entity_poly.pdbx_strand_id
1 'polypeptide(L)'
;MTLQTRALQDKRTCRIFFSSPFGGMEDEREELTRRYFPKIHHLCSLHGIQFVAVDMRWGITSEASSSAQVINICLRELDRSDIFVGFFGQRYGWFGAEDKALQENFDNAVQHYPWLDQYRDKSVTELEFLHGHMNNPGDMPAVICFRDKAYDDIKDKREGI
;
A
#
# COMPACT_ATOMS: atom_id res chain seq x y z
N MET A 1 -25.06 0.00 -6.13
CA MET A 1 -23.98 0.18 -5.15
C MET A 1 -24.09 1.56 -4.57
N THR A 2 -24.61 1.68 -3.37
CA THR A 2 -24.62 2.95 -2.63
C THR A 2 -23.18 3.16 -2.16
N LEU A 3 -22.52 4.22 -2.62
CA LEU A 3 -21.23 4.64 -2.05
C LEU A 3 -21.51 4.94 -0.58
N GLN A 4 -21.13 4.02 0.30
CA GLN A 4 -21.29 4.20 1.73
C GLN A 4 -20.21 5.21 2.15
N THR A 5 -20.62 6.46 2.34
CA THR A 5 -19.69 7.55 2.66
C THR A 5 -19.19 7.36 4.10
N ARG A 6 -18.02 6.72 4.24
CA ARG A 6 -17.31 6.66 5.51
C ARG A 6 -16.81 8.06 5.88
N ALA A 7 -17.07 8.49 7.11
CA ALA A 7 -16.49 9.72 7.64
C ALA A 7 -14.99 9.52 7.89
N LEU A 8 -14.20 10.58 7.76
CA LEU A 8 -12.78 10.57 8.14
C LEU A 8 -12.64 10.19 9.62
N GLN A 9 -11.59 9.43 9.94
CA GLN A 9 -11.27 9.07 11.33
C GLN A 9 -10.98 10.32 12.17
N ASP A 10 -10.26 11.28 11.59
CA ASP A 10 -10.10 12.64 12.10
C ASP A 10 -10.75 13.63 11.13
N LYS A 11 -11.67 14.46 11.64
CA LYS A 11 -12.43 15.43 10.83
C LYS A 11 -11.55 16.44 10.10
N ARG A 12 -10.29 16.63 10.50
CA ARG A 12 -9.35 17.58 9.90
C ARG A 12 -8.22 16.92 9.11
N THR A 13 -8.17 15.59 9.04
CA THR A 13 -7.07 14.89 8.38
C THR A 13 -7.63 13.81 7.47
N CYS A 14 -7.21 13.81 6.21
CA CYS A 14 -7.46 12.74 5.26
C CYS A 14 -6.15 12.00 4.99
N ARG A 15 -6.04 10.78 5.51
CA ARG A 15 -4.93 9.86 5.29
C ARG A 15 -5.27 8.90 4.16
N ILE A 16 -4.44 8.87 3.13
CA ILE A 16 -4.59 7.93 2.02
C ILE A 16 -3.39 6.99 2.02
N PHE A 17 -3.65 5.70 2.22
CA PHE A 17 -2.65 4.65 2.07
C PHE A 17 -2.49 4.31 0.61
N PHE A 18 -1.25 4.32 0.13
CA PHE A 18 -0.97 3.92 -1.24
C PHE A 18 -0.07 2.69 -1.28
N SER A 19 -0.61 1.59 -1.83
CA SER A 19 0.04 0.29 -1.96
C SER A 19 0.47 0.03 -3.41
N SER A 20 1.63 -0.58 -3.59
CA SER A 20 2.10 -1.13 -4.87
C SER A 20 3.21 -2.15 -4.64
N PRO A 21 3.41 -3.15 -5.53
CA PRO A 21 4.56 -4.03 -5.46
C PRO A 21 5.88 -3.25 -5.48
N PHE A 22 6.83 -3.66 -4.63
CA PHE A 22 8.20 -3.14 -4.67
C PHE A 22 8.88 -3.51 -5.98
N GLY A 23 9.62 -2.56 -6.56
CA GLY A 23 10.41 -2.75 -7.77
C GLY A 23 9.57 -2.90 -9.03
N GLY A 24 8.36 -2.34 -9.07
CA GLY A 24 7.46 -2.49 -10.21
C GLY A 24 6.68 -1.25 -10.63
N MET A 25 6.50 -0.25 -9.76
CA MET A 25 5.60 0.89 -9.99
C MET A 25 6.25 2.24 -9.66
N GLU A 26 7.58 2.31 -9.65
CA GLU A 26 8.34 3.46 -9.15
C GLU A 26 8.01 4.73 -9.94
N ASP A 27 7.90 4.63 -11.27
CA ASP A 27 7.62 5.76 -12.17
C ASP A 27 6.20 6.31 -11.94
N GLU A 28 5.19 5.44 -11.88
CA GLU A 28 3.81 5.83 -11.63
C GLU A 28 3.66 6.48 -10.26
N ARG A 29 4.35 5.92 -9.27
CA ARG A 29 4.33 6.42 -7.91
C ARG A 29 5.13 7.71 -7.77
N GLU A 30 6.19 7.92 -8.55
CA GLU A 30 6.93 9.19 -8.62
C GLU A 30 6.08 10.30 -9.28
N GLU A 31 5.42 10.01 -10.40
CA GLU A 31 4.49 10.94 -11.05
C GLU A 31 3.34 11.32 -10.10
N LEU A 32 2.80 10.34 -9.36
CA LEU A 32 1.80 10.56 -8.32
C LEU A 32 2.30 11.55 -7.25
N THR A 33 3.51 11.33 -6.72
CA THR A 33 4.11 12.21 -5.70
C THR A 33 4.40 13.60 -6.24
N ARG A 34 5.02 13.73 -7.42
CA ARG A 34 5.48 15.03 -7.95
C ARG A 34 4.31 15.88 -8.46
N ARG A 35 3.32 15.26 -9.10
CA ARG A 35 2.28 15.99 -9.83
C ARG A 35 0.91 15.97 -9.18
N TYR A 36 0.53 14.86 -8.54
CA TYR A 36 -0.85 14.66 -8.08
C TYR A 36 -1.02 14.88 -6.58
N PHE A 37 -0.07 14.50 -5.73
CA PHE A 37 -0.12 14.80 -4.30
C PHE A 37 -0.26 16.30 -4.00
N PRO A 38 0.44 17.23 -4.70
CA PRO A 38 0.21 18.67 -4.50
C PRO A 38 -1.21 19.12 -4.86
N LYS A 39 -1.82 18.50 -5.88
CA LYS A 39 -3.20 18.82 -6.29
C LYS A 39 -4.21 18.30 -5.29
N ILE A 40 -4.03 17.07 -4.79
CA ILE A 40 -4.86 16.50 -3.73
C ILE A 40 -4.74 17.34 -2.47
N HIS A 41 -3.51 17.71 -2.08
CA HIS A 41 -3.26 18.59 -0.96
C HIS A 41 -3.97 19.94 -1.12
N HIS A 42 -3.87 20.57 -2.29
CA HIS A 42 -4.59 21.82 -2.57
C HIS A 42 -6.10 21.63 -2.42
N LEU A 43 -6.67 20.58 -3.01
CA LEU A 43 -8.10 20.29 -2.90
C LEU A 43 -8.55 20.10 -1.45
N CYS A 44 -7.85 19.28 -0.66
CA CYS A 44 -8.15 19.09 0.76
C CYS A 44 -8.04 20.41 1.55
N SER A 45 -7.04 21.23 1.25
CA SER A 45 -6.81 22.51 1.94
C SER A 45 -7.94 23.52 1.71
N LEU A 46 -8.60 23.51 0.54
CA LEU A 46 -9.78 24.33 0.26
C LEU A 46 -10.96 24.00 1.20
N HIS A 47 -10.95 22.80 1.77
CA HIS A 47 -11.94 22.32 2.75
C HIS A 47 -11.42 22.32 4.19
N GLY A 48 -10.25 22.90 4.46
CA GLY A 48 -9.64 22.91 5.80
C GLY A 48 -9.20 21.52 6.29
N ILE A 49 -8.95 20.59 5.37
CA ILE A 49 -8.51 19.23 5.64
C ILE A 49 -7.03 19.12 5.29
N GLN A 50 -6.23 18.57 6.20
CA GLN A 50 -4.85 18.19 5.96
C GLN A 50 -4.82 16.87 5.19
N PHE A 51 -4.15 16.86 4.03
CA PHE A 51 -3.86 15.63 3.31
C PHE A 51 -2.56 15.00 3.84
N VAL A 52 -2.61 13.69 4.11
CA VAL A 52 -1.44 12.89 4.48
C VAL A 52 -1.34 11.72 3.52
N ALA A 53 -0.32 11.75 2.66
CA ALA A 53 0.02 10.62 1.82
C ALA A 53 0.83 9.60 2.62
N VAL A 54 0.29 8.40 2.78
CA VAL A 54 0.99 7.28 3.40
C VAL A 54 1.60 6.44 2.28
N ASP A 55 2.87 6.73 1.95
CA ASP A 55 3.67 6.03 0.94
C ASP A 55 4.87 5.36 1.61
N MET A 56 4.80 4.03 1.74
CA MET A 56 5.81 3.24 2.46
C MET A 56 7.17 3.18 1.75
N ARG A 57 7.27 3.59 0.48
CA ARG A 57 8.58 3.74 -0.20
C ARG A 57 9.46 4.79 0.48
N TRP A 58 8.85 5.81 1.08
CA TRP A 58 9.54 6.89 1.78
C TRP A 58 9.51 6.72 3.31
N GLY A 59 8.70 5.79 3.83
CA GLY A 59 8.44 5.60 5.25
C GLY A 59 9.10 4.36 5.87
N ILE A 60 9.50 3.37 5.07
CA ILE A 60 10.26 2.22 5.57
C ILE A 60 11.73 2.61 5.61
N THR A 61 12.23 2.90 6.81
CA THR A 61 13.65 3.17 7.01
C THR A 61 14.46 1.87 6.93
N SER A 62 15.76 1.98 6.67
CA SER A 62 16.69 0.83 6.71
C SER A 62 16.61 0.05 8.03
N GLU A 63 16.32 0.75 9.13
CA GLU A 63 16.18 0.20 10.47
C GLU A 63 14.87 -0.59 10.65
N ALA A 64 13.78 -0.18 10.00
CA ALA A 64 12.53 -0.93 9.98
C ALA A 64 12.69 -2.26 9.24
N SER A 65 13.47 -2.25 8.15
CA SER A 65 13.82 -3.47 7.40
C SER A 65 14.73 -4.40 8.21
N SER A 66 15.73 -3.85 8.93
CA SER A 66 16.66 -4.66 9.73
C SER A 66 16.06 -5.21 11.04
N SER A 67 14.95 -4.63 11.51
CA SER A 67 14.23 -5.08 12.72
C SER A 67 13.01 -5.95 12.41
N ALA A 68 12.83 -6.37 11.14
CA ALA A 68 11.70 -7.16 10.68
C ALA A 68 10.32 -6.58 11.06
N GLN A 69 10.16 -5.25 10.89
CA GLN A 69 8.93 -4.52 11.24
C GLN A 69 8.12 -4.05 10.04
N VAL A 70 8.51 -4.39 8.81
CA VAL A 70 7.90 -3.88 7.57
C VAL A 70 6.40 -4.17 7.53
N ILE A 71 5.98 -5.43 7.67
CA ILE A 71 4.54 -5.80 7.64
C ILE A 71 3.77 -5.07 8.75
N ASN A 72 4.33 -5.06 9.97
CA ASN A 72 3.69 -4.43 11.13
C ASN A 72 3.50 -2.92 10.94
N ILE A 73 4.49 -2.24 10.38
CA ILE A 73 4.43 -0.80 10.07
C ILE A 73 3.40 -0.53 8.96
N CYS A 74 3.44 -1.29 7.86
CA CYS A 74 2.50 -1.13 6.75
C CYS A 74 1.05 -1.25 7.22
N LEU A 75 0.71 -2.34 7.92
CA LEU A 75 -0.67 -2.58 8.37
C LEU A 75 -1.13 -1.55 9.41
N ARG A 76 -0.22 -1.11 10.30
CA ARG A 76 -0.53 -0.09 11.31
C ARG A 76 -0.80 1.28 10.69
N GLU A 77 -0.05 1.65 9.66
CA GLU A 77 -0.31 2.91 8.94
C GLU A 77 -1.57 2.81 8.07
N LEU A 78 -1.89 1.61 7.57
CA LEU A 78 -3.14 1.33 6.87
C LEU A 78 -4.36 1.42 7.81
N ASP A 79 -4.27 0.92 9.05
CA ASP A 79 -5.33 1.06 10.07
C ASP A 79 -5.70 2.54 10.35
N ARG A 80 -4.71 3.42 10.28
CA ARG A 80 -4.86 4.87 10.50
C ARG A 80 -5.36 5.62 9.27
N SER A 81 -5.52 4.93 8.14
CA SER A 81 -5.88 5.54 6.88
C SER A 81 -7.40 5.58 6.66
N ASP A 82 -7.84 6.57 5.91
CA ASP A 82 -9.25 6.77 5.55
C ASP A 82 -9.58 6.13 4.19
N ILE A 83 -8.60 6.05 3.29
CA ILE A 83 -8.75 5.58 1.91
C ILE A 83 -7.57 4.67 1.56
N PHE A 84 -7.86 3.57 0.89
CA PHE A 84 -6.86 2.69 0.30
C PHE A 84 -6.73 2.94 -1.21
N VAL A 85 -5.51 3.09 -1.71
CA VAL A 85 -5.23 3.17 -3.14
C VAL A 85 -4.19 2.13 -3.51
N GLY A 86 -4.62 1.10 -4.24
CA GLY A 86 -3.75 0.01 -4.68
C GLY A 86 -3.38 0.16 -6.16
N PHE A 87 -2.10 0.00 -6.48
CA PHE A 87 -1.61 -0.15 -7.86
C PHE A 87 -1.03 -1.54 -8.04
N PHE A 88 -1.37 -2.22 -9.13
CA PHE A 88 -0.87 -3.56 -9.39
C PHE A 88 -0.53 -3.78 -10.87
N GLY A 89 0.55 -4.52 -11.13
CA GLY A 89 1.07 -4.80 -12.47
C GLY A 89 1.53 -6.26 -12.56
N GLN A 90 2.59 -6.55 -13.30
CA GLN A 90 3.06 -7.94 -13.44
C GLN A 90 3.89 -8.47 -12.26
N ARG A 91 4.46 -7.60 -11.42
CA ARG A 91 5.28 -8.03 -10.27
C ARG A 91 4.43 -8.30 -9.05
N TYR A 92 4.63 -9.46 -8.41
CA TYR A 92 3.89 -9.84 -7.21
C TYR A 92 4.38 -9.13 -5.94
N GLY A 93 5.65 -8.72 -5.90
CA GLY A 93 6.26 -8.00 -4.78
C GLY A 93 7.23 -8.86 -3.97
N TRP A 94 7.44 -8.53 -2.70
CA TRP A 94 8.27 -9.31 -1.78
C TRP A 94 7.45 -10.43 -1.14
N PHE A 95 7.75 -11.68 -1.50
CA PHE A 95 7.03 -12.90 -1.10
C PHE A 95 7.97 -14.11 -1.02
N GLY A 96 7.52 -15.18 -0.36
CA GLY A 96 8.20 -16.48 -0.36
C GLY A 96 8.26 -17.13 1.02
N ALA A 97 7.79 -18.37 1.12
CA ALA A 97 7.84 -19.15 2.35
C ALA A 97 9.28 -19.42 2.84
N GLU A 98 10.24 -19.47 1.91
CA GLU A 98 11.66 -19.72 2.18
C GLU A 98 12.47 -18.43 2.46
N ASP A 99 11.86 -17.25 2.29
CA ASP A 99 12.51 -15.97 2.61
C ASP A 99 12.50 -15.75 4.12
N LYS A 100 13.65 -15.97 4.76
CA LYS A 100 13.82 -15.83 6.20
C LYS A 100 13.47 -14.43 6.72
N ALA A 101 13.88 -13.39 6.00
CA ALA A 101 13.61 -12.02 6.43
C ALA A 101 12.10 -11.73 6.37
N LEU A 102 11.40 -12.26 5.36
CA LEU A 102 9.96 -12.15 5.28
C LEU A 102 9.27 -12.94 6.40
N GLN A 103 9.72 -14.16 6.70
CA GLN A 103 9.15 -14.96 7.78
C GLN A 103 9.34 -14.29 9.16
N GLU A 104 10.49 -13.66 9.41
CA GLU A 104 10.69 -12.85 10.62
C GLU A 104 9.71 -11.67 10.71
N ASN A 105 9.37 -11.05 9.58
CA ASN A 105 8.34 -9.99 9.54
C ASN A 105 6.95 -10.53 9.84
N PHE A 106 6.62 -11.72 9.32
CA PHE A 106 5.38 -12.41 9.67
C PHE A 106 5.32 -12.71 11.16
N ASP A 107 6.36 -13.31 11.74
CA ASP A 107 6.43 -13.68 13.15
C ASP A 107 6.20 -12.48 14.08
N ASN A 108 6.75 -11.32 13.74
CA ASN A 108 6.49 -10.09 14.46
C ASN A 108 5.06 -9.57 14.26
N ALA A 109 4.54 -9.62 13.04
CA ALA A 109 3.24 -9.04 12.71
C ALA A 109 2.05 -9.89 13.20
N VAL A 110 2.15 -11.23 13.24
CA VAL A 110 1.06 -12.12 13.71
C VAL A 110 0.65 -11.86 15.15
N GLN A 111 1.55 -11.31 15.97
CA GLN A 111 1.24 -10.91 17.35
C GLN A 111 0.14 -9.83 17.42
N HIS A 112 0.07 -8.96 16.41
CA HIS A 112 -0.92 -7.88 16.31
C HIS A 112 -2.02 -8.18 15.28
N TYR A 113 -1.70 -8.94 14.24
CA TYR A 113 -2.60 -9.32 13.15
C TYR A 113 -2.62 -10.85 12.98
N PRO A 114 -3.32 -11.60 13.85
CA PRO A 114 -3.25 -13.07 13.84
C PRO A 114 -3.68 -13.73 12.53
N TRP A 115 -4.52 -13.05 11.74
CA TRP A 115 -4.98 -13.54 10.44
C TRP A 115 -3.85 -13.73 9.42
N LEU A 116 -2.68 -13.11 9.63
CA LEU A 116 -1.52 -13.23 8.75
C LEU A 116 -0.91 -14.64 8.72
N ASP A 117 -1.14 -15.45 9.75
CA ASP A 117 -0.51 -16.76 9.88
C ASP A 117 -0.90 -17.71 8.74
N GLN A 118 -2.08 -17.53 8.15
CA GLN A 118 -2.56 -18.30 7.00
C GLN A 118 -2.05 -17.79 5.64
N TYR A 119 -1.31 -16.67 5.59
CA TYR A 119 -0.85 -15.99 4.37
C TYR A 119 0.67 -15.82 4.31
N ARG A 120 1.43 -16.66 5.02
CA ARG A 120 2.90 -16.58 5.10
C ARG A 120 3.64 -16.74 3.78
N ASP A 121 2.98 -17.28 2.76
CA ASP A 121 3.50 -17.43 1.40
C ASP A 121 3.18 -16.23 0.49
N LYS A 122 2.37 -15.27 0.96
CA LYS A 122 1.89 -14.14 0.17
C LYS A 122 2.83 -12.95 0.20
N SER A 123 2.69 -12.08 -0.80
CA SER A 123 3.46 -10.85 -0.84
C SER A 123 2.96 -9.81 0.15
N VAL A 124 3.86 -8.96 0.64
CA VAL A 124 3.46 -7.82 1.51
C VAL A 124 2.38 -6.96 0.86
N THR A 125 2.46 -6.75 -0.45
CA THR A 125 1.43 -6.02 -1.21
C THR A 125 0.09 -6.73 -1.19
N GLU A 126 0.03 -8.06 -1.33
CA GLU A 126 -1.23 -8.79 -1.18
C GLU A 126 -1.81 -8.62 0.22
N LEU A 127 -0.98 -8.66 1.27
CA LEU A 127 -1.44 -8.42 2.64
C LEU A 127 -2.07 -7.03 2.80
N GLU A 128 -1.48 -5.99 2.19
CA GLU A 128 -2.02 -4.63 2.19
C GLU A 128 -3.38 -4.55 1.46
N PHE A 129 -3.54 -5.24 0.34
CA PHE A 129 -4.82 -5.31 -0.39
C PHE A 129 -5.89 -6.08 0.40
N LEU A 130 -5.51 -7.19 1.03
CA LEU A 130 -6.38 -7.99 1.90
C LEU A 130 -6.87 -7.13 3.07
N HIS A 131 -5.96 -6.49 3.79
CA HIS A 131 -6.28 -5.68 4.95
C HIS A 131 -7.03 -4.38 4.60
N GLY A 132 -6.62 -3.72 3.53
CA GLY A 132 -7.13 -2.41 3.14
C GLY A 132 -8.49 -2.44 2.46
N HIS A 133 -8.88 -3.55 1.83
CA HIS A 133 -10.17 -3.65 1.17
C HIS A 133 -10.74 -5.08 1.05
N MET A 134 -9.95 -6.09 0.67
CA MET A 134 -10.54 -7.36 0.20
C MET A 134 -11.11 -8.24 1.32
N ASN A 135 -10.58 -8.17 2.55
CA ASN A 135 -11.14 -8.92 3.68
C ASN A 135 -12.49 -8.35 4.13
N ASN A 136 -12.71 -7.04 3.97
CA ASN A 136 -13.95 -6.36 4.33
C ASN A 136 -14.35 -5.34 3.23
N PRO A 137 -14.81 -5.81 2.05
CA PRO A 137 -15.09 -4.93 0.92
C PRO A 137 -16.18 -3.90 1.25
N GLY A 138 -15.83 -2.61 1.10
CA GLY A 138 -16.74 -1.49 1.35
C GLY A 138 -16.52 -0.76 2.67
N ASP A 139 -15.82 -1.36 3.65
CA ASP A 139 -15.54 -0.73 4.95
C ASP A 139 -14.55 0.43 4.85
N MET A 140 -13.55 0.30 3.98
CA MET A 140 -12.65 1.39 3.60
C MET A 140 -12.86 1.71 2.12
N PRO A 141 -13.14 2.98 1.78
CA PRO A 141 -13.13 3.43 0.39
C PRO A 141 -11.81 3.06 -0.26
N ALA A 142 -11.89 2.43 -1.44
CA ALA A 142 -10.71 1.98 -2.15
C ALA A 142 -10.74 2.37 -3.63
N VAL A 143 -9.57 2.68 -4.17
CA VAL A 143 -9.31 2.77 -5.61
C VAL A 143 -8.25 1.76 -5.95
N ILE A 144 -8.55 0.84 -6.86
CA ILE A 144 -7.60 -0.19 -7.29
C ILE A 144 -7.35 -0.02 -8.79
N CYS A 145 -6.09 0.19 -9.14
CA CYS A 145 -5.63 0.45 -10.49
C CYS A 145 -4.73 -0.70 -10.97
N PHE A 146 -5.04 -1.25 -12.14
CA PHE A 146 -4.21 -2.26 -12.78
C PHE A 146 -3.49 -1.65 -13.97
N ARG A 147 -2.19 -1.90 -14.06
CA ARG A 147 -1.39 -1.56 -15.23
C ARG A 147 -1.55 -2.64 -16.30
N ASP A 148 -1.65 -2.22 -17.55
CA ASP A 148 -1.73 -3.12 -18.69
C ASP A 148 -0.48 -3.99 -18.77
N LYS A 149 -0.66 -5.31 -18.89
CA LYS A 149 0.42 -6.28 -19.11
C LYS A 149 1.28 -5.90 -20.32
N ALA A 150 0.68 -5.41 -21.40
CA ALA A 150 1.44 -5.04 -22.61
C ALA A 150 2.46 -3.91 -22.35
N TYR A 151 2.19 -3.02 -21.39
CA TYR A 151 3.14 -1.99 -20.99
C TYR A 151 4.39 -2.60 -20.33
N ASP A 152 4.18 -3.54 -19.41
CA ASP A 152 5.25 -4.25 -18.71
C ASP A 152 6.09 -5.09 -19.68
N ASP A 153 5.45 -5.82 -20.61
CA ASP A 153 6.16 -6.62 -21.62
C ASP A 153 7.08 -5.76 -22.51
N ILE A 154 6.71 -4.50 -22.76
CA ILE A 154 7.53 -3.54 -23.51
C ILE A 154 8.66 -3.00 -22.64
N LYS A 155 8.41 -2.72 -21.36
CA LYS A 155 9.40 -2.20 -20.42
C LYS A 155 10.49 -3.24 -20.14
N ASP A 156 10.12 -4.48 -19.85
CA ASP A 156 11.06 -5.58 -19.59
C ASP A 156 12.00 -5.81 -20.79
N LYS A 157 11.44 -5.83 -22.02
CA LYS A 157 12.23 -5.91 -23.26
C LYS A 157 13.23 -4.76 -23.45
N ARG A 158 12.91 -3.55 -22.99
CA ARG A 158 13.80 -2.38 -23.07
C ARG A 158 14.91 -2.45 -22.02
N GLU A 159 14.62 -3.02 -20.86
CA GLU A 159 15.55 -3.17 -19.74
C GLU A 159 16.39 -4.45 -19.81
N GLY A 160 16.08 -5.34 -20.76
CA GLY A 160 16.82 -6.60 -20.98
C GLY A 160 16.51 -7.67 -19.94
N ILE A 161 15.32 -7.60 -19.34
CA ILE A 161 14.79 -8.54 -18.35
C ILE A 161 13.86 -9.55 -19.04
#